data_AF-A0A238YIQ2-F1
#
_entry.id   AF-A0A238YIQ2-F1
#
_cell.length_a   1.000
_cell.length_b   1.000
_cell.length_c   1.000
_cell.angle_alpha   90.00
_cell.angle_beta   90.00
_cell.angle_gamma   90.00
#
_symmetry.space_group_name_H-M   'P 1'
#
loop_
_entity.id
_entity.type
_entity.pdbx_description
1 polymer ?
#
loop_
_entity_poly.entity_id
_entity_poly.type
_entity_poly.pdbx_seq_one_letter_code
_entity_poly.pdbx_strand_id
1 'polypeptide(L)'
;MTIGDLERRAGIEQTPEARARFWKPFAHLEARAMLDAGREELQRIIGEKTHDSADPVDGLTVEERDALRAFAAKEGRCWKAELRKQWMNASASPVLHGLRNRLGPSWLVRFRLHR
;
A
#
# COMPACT_ATOMS: atom_id res chain seq x y z
N MET A 1 10.63 12.73 14.21
CA MET A 1 10.53 11.26 14.06
C MET A 1 11.81 10.64 14.59
N THR A 2 11.72 9.66 15.49
CA THR A 2 12.91 9.05 16.12
C THR A 2 13.43 7.87 15.29
N ILE A 3 14.66 7.42 15.54
CA ILE A 3 15.20 6.20 14.91
C ILE A 3 14.34 4.98 15.25
N GLY A 4 13.85 4.86 16.49
CA GLY A 4 12.94 3.78 16.89
C GLY A 4 11.59 3.78 16.17
N ASP A 5 11.08 4.96 15.78
CA ASP A 5 9.86 5.05 14.95
C ASP A 5 10.11 4.55 13.53
N LEU A 6 11.30 4.82 12.98
CA LEU A 6 11.71 4.36 11.65
C LEU A 6 11.94 2.85 11.64
N GLU A 7 12.62 2.29 12.65
CA GLU A 7 12.82 0.83 12.80
C GLU A 7 11.48 0.08 12.83
N ARG A 8 10.50 0.56 13.62
CA ARG A 8 9.14 -0.01 13.67
C ARG A 8 8.43 0.04 12.31
N ARG A 9 8.49 1.17 11.61
CA ARG A 9 7.82 1.34 10.31
C ARG A 9 8.51 0.56 9.19
N ALA A 10 9.83 0.39 9.25
CA ALA A 10 10.56 -0.51 8.37
C ALA A 10 10.23 -1.99 8.66
N GLY A 11 9.60 -2.28 9.81
CA GLY A 11 9.27 -3.63 10.25
C GLY A 11 10.50 -4.39 10.74
N ILE A 12 11.49 -3.68 11.27
CA ILE A 12 12.60 -4.29 12.00
C ILE A 12 12.07 -4.73 13.36
N GLU A 13 12.41 -5.96 13.75
CA GLU A 13 12.04 -6.47 15.07
C GLU A 13 12.72 -5.63 16.15
N GLN A 14 11.98 -5.29 17.21
CA GLN A 14 12.47 -4.41 18.28
C GLN A 14 13.40 -5.12 19.28
N THR A 15 13.97 -6.27 18.89
CA THR A 15 14.95 -7.02 19.67
C THR A 15 16.36 -6.43 19.50
N PRO A 16 17.20 -6.47 20.55
CA PRO A 16 18.60 -6.00 20.47
C PRO A 16 19.38 -6.66 19.33
N GLU A 17 19.13 -7.94 19.08
CA GLU A 17 19.82 -8.76 18.07
C GLU A 17 19.45 -8.33 16.65
N ALA A 18 18.16 -8.10 16.38
CA ALA A 18 17.69 -7.64 15.07
C ALA A 18 18.20 -6.23 14.76
N ARG A 19 18.19 -5.34 15.75
CA ARG A 19 18.77 -3.99 15.62
C ARG A 19 20.26 -4.05 15.37
N ALA A 20 21.01 -4.82 16.17
CA ALA A 20 22.46 -4.97 15.98
C ALA A 20 22.79 -5.52 14.59
N ARG A 21 22.01 -6.49 14.09
CA ARG A 21 22.16 -7.02 12.73
C ARG A 21 21.92 -5.96 11.67
N PHE A 22 20.90 -5.12 11.83
CA PHE A 22 20.63 -4.00 10.91
C PHE A 22 21.73 -2.94 10.93
N TRP A 23 22.24 -2.58 12.11
CA TRP A 23 23.26 -1.54 12.27
C TRP A 23 24.69 -2.02 11.96
N LYS A 24 24.94 -3.34 11.95
CA LYS A 24 26.26 -3.94 11.69
C LYS A 24 26.96 -3.45 10.42
N PRO A 25 26.28 -3.27 9.27
CA PRO A 25 26.91 -2.74 8.06
C PRO A 25 27.42 -1.31 8.22
N PHE A 26 26.82 -0.50 9.10
CA PHE A 26 27.15 0.92 9.30
C PHE A 26 28.12 1.16 10.46
N ALA A 27 28.46 0.14 11.24
CA ALA A 27 29.28 0.25 12.45
C ALA A 27 30.72 0.72 12.21
N HIS A 28 31.18 0.71 10.95
CA HIS A 28 32.48 1.23 10.53
C HIS A 28 32.49 2.74 10.28
N LEU A 29 31.32 3.38 10.28
CA LEU A 29 31.17 4.81 10.06
C LEU A 29 31.26 5.57 11.38
N GLU A 30 31.71 6.83 11.30
CA GLU A 30 31.63 7.77 12.41
C GLU A 30 30.18 7.94 12.90
N ALA A 31 29.99 8.21 14.19
CA ALA A 31 28.68 8.18 14.85
C ALA A 31 27.57 8.96 14.11
N ARG A 32 27.90 10.11 13.52
CA ARG A 32 26.94 10.90 12.73
C ARG A 32 26.61 10.25 11.39
N ALA A 33 27.61 9.81 10.65
CA ALA A 33 27.46 9.17 9.35
C ALA A 33 26.72 7.83 9.46
N MET A 34 26.97 7.06 10.53
CA MET A 34 26.22 5.85 10.85
C MET A 34 24.72 6.13 10.97
N LEU A 35 24.35 7.17 11.74
CA LEU A 35 22.94 7.53 11.96
C LEU A 35 22.25 8.06 10.70
N ASP A 36 22.93 8.87 9.90
CA ASP A 36 22.39 9.40 8.65
C ASP A 36 22.20 8.26 7.63
N ALA A 37 23.21 7.40 7.42
CA ALA A 37 23.14 6.25 6.50
C ALA A 37 22.06 5.23 6.91
N GLY A 38 21.99 4.88 8.20
CA GLY A 38 20.94 3.97 8.67
C GLY A 38 19.54 4.59 8.60
N ARG A 39 19.40 5.91 8.76
CA ARG A 39 18.11 6.60 8.54
C ARG A 39 17.68 6.51 7.09
N GLU A 40 18.58 6.76 6.15
CA GLU A 40 18.31 6.66 4.71
C GLU A 40 17.87 5.25 4.32
N GLU A 41 18.56 4.23 4.84
CA GLU A 41 18.20 2.83 4.59
C GLU A 41 16.83 2.47 5.20
N LEU A 42 16.53 2.93 6.42
CA LEU A 42 15.20 2.76 7.01
C LEU A 42 14.11 3.42 6.17
N GLN A 43 14.36 4.64 5.67
CA GLN A 43 13.43 5.34 4.80
C GLN A 43 13.26 4.64 3.45
N ARG A 44 14.34 4.06 2.90
CA ARG A 44 14.29 3.24 1.69
C ARG A 44 13.40 2.01 1.90
N ILE A 45 13.61 1.25 2.98
CA ILE A 45 12.80 0.06 3.30
C ILE A 45 11.33 0.44 3.52
N ILE A 46 11.07 1.54 4.23
CA ILE A 46 9.70 2.07 4.41
C ILE A 46 9.10 2.45 3.07
N GLY A 47 9.86 3.10 2.20
CA GLY A 47 9.45 3.49 0.85
C GLY A 47 9.13 2.29 -0.03
N GLU A 48 9.99 1.26 -0.04
CA GLU A 48 9.79 -0.01 -0.75
C GLU A 48 8.55 -0.73 -0.20
N LYS A 49 8.36 -0.80 1.12
CA LYS A 49 7.14 -1.35 1.74
C LYS A 49 5.90 -0.52 1.47
N THR A 50 6.01 0.80 1.38
CA THR A 50 4.90 1.70 1.03
C THR A 50 4.57 1.62 -0.46
N HIS A 51 5.53 1.21 -1.29
CA HIS A 51 5.30 0.93 -2.72
C HIS A 51 4.62 -0.42 -2.92
N ASP A 52 5.03 -1.43 -2.15
CA ASP A 52 4.41 -2.77 -2.15
C ASP A 52 3.03 -2.76 -1.48
N SER A 53 2.92 -2.09 -0.33
CA SER A 53 1.68 -1.66 0.28
C SER A 53 1.28 -0.30 -0.29
N ALA A 54 1.07 -0.24 -1.62
CA ALA A 54 0.69 0.98 -2.33
C ALA A 54 -0.44 1.71 -1.58
N ASP A 55 -0.07 2.70 -0.77
CA ASP A 55 -1.00 3.59 -0.09
C ASP A 55 -1.55 4.50 -1.18
N PRO A 56 -2.83 4.40 -1.53
CA PRO A 56 -3.23 4.94 -2.80
C PRO A 56 -3.63 6.39 -2.66
N VAL A 57 -3.19 7.17 -3.64
CA VAL A 57 -3.60 8.56 -3.86
C VAL A 57 -5.14 8.74 -3.86
N ASP A 58 -5.91 7.64 -4.04
CA ASP A 58 -7.38 7.59 -4.01
C ASP A 58 -7.99 6.46 -3.12
N GLY A 59 -7.19 5.79 -2.28
CA GLY A 59 -7.62 4.63 -1.48
C GLY A 59 -7.74 3.27 -2.22
N LEU A 60 -7.33 3.17 -3.50
CA LEU A 60 -7.28 1.95 -4.32
C LEU A 60 -5.87 1.41 -4.63
N THR A 61 -5.55 0.17 -4.29
CA THR A 61 -4.26 -0.43 -4.72
C THR A 61 -4.12 -0.46 -6.25
N VAL A 62 -2.89 -0.64 -6.75
CA VAL A 62 -2.64 -0.72 -8.20
C VAL A 62 -3.47 -1.83 -8.85
N GLU A 63 -3.54 -3.00 -8.22
CA GLU A 63 -4.36 -4.13 -8.68
C GLU A 63 -5.86 -3.82 -8.65
N GLU A 64 -6.36 -3.20 -7.58
CA GLU A 64 -7.78 -2.80 -7.47
C GLU A 64 -8.17 -1.83 -8.58
N ARG A 65 -7.30 -0.87 -8.87
CA ARG A 65 -7.49 0.12 -9.94
C ARG A 65 -7.42 -0.51 -11.33
N ASP A 66 -6.47 -1.40 -11.58
CA ASP A 66 -6.37 -2.07 -12.88
C ASP A 66 -7.57 -3.00 -13.11
N ALA A 67 -7.98 -3.77 -12.10
CA ALA A 67 -9.19 -4.58 -12.14
C ALA A 67 -10.45 -3.73 -12.40
N LEU A 68 -10.59 -2.58 -11.71
CA LEU A 68 -11.67 -1.63 -11.96
C LEU A 68 -11.63 -1.07 -13.39
N ARG A 69 -10.45 -0.73 -13.90
CA ARG A 69 -10.29 -0.18 -15.25
C ARG A 69 -10.58 -1.23 -16.32
N ALA A 70 -10.12 -2.46 -16.14
CA ALA A 70 -10.41 -3.58 -17.03
C ALA A 70 -11.92 -3.90 -17.03
N PHE A 71 -12.55 -3.90 -15.85
CA PHE A 71 -14.00 -4.06 -15.72
C PHE A 71 -14.77 -2.93 -16.40
N ALA A 72 -14.37 -1.67 -16.17
CA ALA A 72 -14.99 -0.51 -16.80
C ALA A 72 -14.82 -0.51 -18.33
N ALA A 73 -13.67 -0.96 -18.84
CA ALA A 73 -13.43 -1.11 -20.27
C ALA A 73 -14.30 -2.20 -20.89
N LYS A 74 -14.53 -3.31 -20.18
CA LYS A 74 -15.37 -4.43 -20.64
C LYS A 74 -16.86 -4.08 -20.66
N GLU A 75 -17.37 -3.49 -19.59
CA GLU A 75 -18.81 -3.20 -19.42
C GLU A 75 -19.24 -1.84 -20.00
N GLY A 76 -18.28 -0.95 -20.30
CA GLY A 76 -18.54 0.34 -20.95
C GLY A 76 -19.26 1.35 -20.05
N ARG A 77 -20.14 2.19 -20.62
CA ARG A 77 -20.71 3.37 -19.93
C ARG A 77 -21.51 3.05 -18.65
N CYS A 78 -22.06 1.83 -18.55
CA CYS A 78 -22.88 1.40 -17.41
C CYS A 78 -22.12 0.54 -16.40
N TRP A 79 -20.78 0.50 -16.48
CA TRP A 79 -19.95 -0.36 -15.63
C TRP A 79 -20.23 -0.22 -14.13
N LYS A 80 -20.55 0.99 -13.63
CA LYS A 80 -20.89 1.19 -12.22
C LYS A 80 -22.17 0.46 -11.79
N ALA A 81 -23.18 0.44 -12.66
CA ALA A 81 -24.45 -0.23 -12.40
C ALA A 81 -24.25 -1.76 -12.41
N GLU A 82 -23.48 -2.27 -13.37
CA GLU A 82 -23.17 -3.69 -13.46
C GLU A 82 -22.29 -4.15 -12.28
N LEU A 83 -21.28 -3.36 -11.89
CA LEU A 83 -20.45 -3.66 -10.72
C LEU A 83 -21.29 -3.74 -9.46
N ARG A 84 -22.23 -2.80 -9.26
CA ARG A 84 -23.15 -2.82 -8.11
C ARG A 84 -24.06 -4.05 -8.12
N LYS A 85 -24.52 -4.48 -9.30
CA LYS A 85 -25.30 -5.71 -9.46
C LYS A 85 -24.48 -6.95 -9.13
N GLN A 86 -23.24 -7.04 -9.62
CA GLN A 86 -22.33 -8.15 -9.28
C GLN A 86 -21.98 -8.18 -7.79
N TRP A 87 -21.81 -7.02 -7.17
CA TRP A 87 -21.65 -6.92 -5.72
C TRP A 87 -22.86 -7.48 -4.96
N MET A 88 -24.08 -7.20 -5.40
CA MET A 88 -25.31 -7.73 -4.79
C MET A 88 -25.46 -9.25 -5.01
N ASN A 89 -25.07 -9.74 -6.18
CA ASN A 89 -25.14 -11.16 -6.54
C ASN A 89 -23.95 -12.00 -6.05
N ALA A 90 -23.02 -11.40 -5.30
CA ALA A 90 -21.76 -12.02 -4.89
C ALA A 90 -20.96 -12.65 -6.05
N SER A 91 -21.09 -12.09 -7.25
CA SER A 91 -20.51 -12.61 -8.49
C SER A 91 -19.34 -11.78 -9.01
N ALA A 92 -18.88 -10.79 -8.23
CA ALA A 92 -17.74 -9.97 -8.60
C ALA A 92 -16.43 -10.73 -8.36
N SER A 93 -15.35 -10.31 -9.03
CA SER A 93 -14.02 -10.88 -8.76
C SER A 93 -13.59 -10.63 -7.30
N PRO A 94 -12.71 -11.47 -6.72
CA PRO A 94 -12.26 -11.34 -5.33
C PRO A 94 -11.70 -9.95 -5.00
N VAL A 95 -10.94 -9.35 -5.93
CA VAL A 95 -10.39 -8.00 -5.82
C VAL A 95 -11.50 -6.95 -5.69
N LEU A 96 -12.54 -7.03 -6.52
CA LEU A 96 -13.68 -6.12 -6.49
C LEU A 96 -14.56 -6.33 -5.25
N HIS A 97 -14.61 -7.55 -4.71
CA HIS A 97 -15.26 -7.83 -3.43
C HIS A 97 -14.50 -7.27 -2.24
N GLY A 98 -13.17 -7.36 -2.22
CA GLY A 98 -12.32 -6.71 -1.22
C GLY A 98 -12.55 -5.20 -1.18
N LEU A 99 -12.65 -4.60 -2.37
CA LEU A 99 -12.95 -3.19 -2.57
C LEU A 99 -14.31 -2.79 -1.98
N ARG A 100 -15.35 -3.61 -2.20
CA ARG A 100 -16.67 -3.44 -1.56
C ARG A 100 -16.54 -3.51 -0.04
N ASN A 101 -15.83 -4.49 0.51
CA ASN A 101 -15.71 -4.68 1.96
C ASN A 101 -14.98 -3.51 2.64
N ARG A 102 -14.02 -2.91 1.95
CA ARG A 102 -13.19 -1.84 2.48
C ARG A 102 -13.81 -0.45 2.32
N LEU A 103 -14.41 -0.15 1.17
CA LEU A 103 -14.87 1.20 0.80
C LEU A 103 -16.40 1.33 0.74
N GLY A 104 -17.10 0.20 0.63
CA GLY A 104 -18.55 0.16 0.56
C GLY A 104 -19.15 0.65 -0.76
N PRO A 105 -20.46 0.47 -0.95
CA PRO A 105 -21.16 0.84 -2.17
C PRO A 105 -21.31 2.35 -2.37
N SER A 106 -21.27 3.14 -1.31
CA SER A 106 -21.37 4.61 -1.36
C SER A 106 -20.12 5.26 -1.97
N TRP A 107 -18.95 4.65 -1.80
CA TRP A 107 -17.70 5.09 -2.42
C TRP A 107 -17.79 5.04 -3.95
N LEU A 108 -18.37 3.98 -4.53
CA LEU A 108 -18.50 3.81 -5.99
C LEU A 108 -19.30 4.94 -6.66
N VAL A 109 -20.27 5.51 -5.95
CA VAL A 109 -21.09 6.63 -6.44
C VAL A 109 -20.23 7.89 -6.59
N ARG A 110 -19.36 8.15 -5.61
CA ARG A 110 -18.47 9.33 -5.57
C ARG A 110 -17.23 9.15 -6.45
N PHE A 111 -16.77 7.92 -6.60
CA PHE A 111 -15.56 7.60 -7.33
C PHE A 111 -15.66 7.99 -8.81
N ARG A 112 -14.64 8.67 -9.32
CA ARG A 112 -14.53 9.02 -10.74
C ARG A 112 -13.32 8.30 -11.29
N LEU A 113 -13.57 7.42 -12.26
CA LEU A 113 -12.50 6.81 -13.03
C LEU A 113 -11.97 7.91 -13.97
N HIS A 114 -10.86 8.56 -13.59
CA HIS A 114 -10.14 9.43 -14.49
C HIS A 114 -9.47 8.57 -15.56
N ARG A 115 -9.63 8.98 -16.83
CA ARG A 115 -9.21 8.24 -18.01
C ARG A 115 -7.70 8.21 -18.16
#